data_AF-A0A8D8K2R1-F1
#
_entry.id   AF-A0A8D8K2R1-F1
#
_cell.length_a   1.000
_cell.length_b   1.000
_cell.length_c   1.000
_cell.angle_alpha   90.00
_cell.angle_beta   90.00
_cell.angle_gamma   90.00
#
_symmetry.space_group_name_H-M   'P 1'
#
loop_
_entity.id
_entity.type
_entity.pdbx_description
1 polymer ?
#
loop_
_entity_poly.entity_id
_entity_poly.type
_entity_poly.pdbx_seq_one_letter_code
_entity_poly.pdbx_strand_id
1 'polypeptide(L)'
;MPQTDLNPEFSVNNTRAFPSLTQPKIVGSFSVDADRRYIPTGDNLKYLSLPKPGPTGRIHLDLNEGFEVRQPKPASAKDEQIDHLLRFIVDNLNRGLRERDPEADRTLGTDFVCFRGLLRMVMCTPYERRTGWIILATRYRGTVYLCAKDTPEKIREEASQTEQQKRFCYYGFKFEQHVLSDEPDQKPDTSAPVIESEEFCAMFSATLEGNRVLYGAEMDGVFRTDPLDKRHLMDAALLNRLEFVEVKVKRRESNQRQVDNFYRFKTRNWWCQSFLVNIGRIFVGLRDDRGVVDEIREMGLKELDRDSRQYWSASVCMAFCSQFLAMVKDTMAGVDCKGTVYRFEYDANRCRNVTYQVFEGPNEESFLPGWYCSEVK
;
A
#
# COMPACT_ATOMS: atom_id res chain seq x y z
N MET A 1 -6.78 21.93 -18.37
CA MET A 1 -6.49 21.85 -16.93
C MET A 1 -5.18 22.58 -16.67
N PRO A 2 -5.06 23.38 -15.59
CA PRO A 2 -3.78 23.90 -15.14
C PRO A 2 -2.74 22.76 -15.03
N GLN A 3 -1.52 23.03 -15.51
CA GLN A 3 -0.38 22.13 -15.32
C GLN A 3 0.37 22.56 -14.06
N THR A 4 0.82 21.59 -13.28
CA THR A 4 1.79 21.82 -12.20
C THR A 4 3.20 21.85 -12.80
N ASP A 5 4.19 22.33 -12.05
CA ASP A 5 5.60 22.24 -12.44
C ASP A 5 6.21 20.84 -12.18
N LEU A 6 5.40 19.89 -11.70
CA LEU A 6 5.87 18.55 -11.38
C LEU A 6 5.97 17.68 -12.65
N ASN A 7 7.17 17.61 -13.22
CA ASN A 7 7.50 16.76 -14.35
C ASN A 7 8.04 15.39 -13.89
N PRO A 8 7.41 14.26 -14.28
CA PRO A 8 7.89 12.91 -13.94
C PRO A 8 9.07 12.42 -14.79
N GLU A 9 9.48 13.15 -15.84
CA GLU A 9 10.66 12.78 -16.62
C GLU A 9 11.94 12.87 -15.78
N PHE A 10 12.73 11.81 -15.86
CA PHE A 10 14.03 11.73 -15.22
C PHE A 10 14.99 10.97 -16.15
N SER A 11 16.27 11.33 -16.12
CA SER A 11 17.34 10.55 -16.74
C SER A 11 17.84 9.50 -15.74
N VAL A 12 18.09 8.27 -16.20
CA VAL A 12 18.67 7.20 -15.35
C VAL A 12 20.06 7.60 -14.81
N ASN A 13 20.75 8.52 -15.50
CA ASN A 13 22.02 9.10 -15.04
C ASN A 13 21.85 10.27 -14.07
N ASN A 14 20.61 10.65 -13.73
CA ASN A 14 20.35 11.76 -12.82
C ASN A 14 20.59 11.29 -11.38
N THR A 15 21.76 11.64 -10.83
CA THR A 15 22.14 11.36 -9.44
C THR A 15 21.42 12.31 -8.48
N ARG A 16 20.09 12.17 -8.38
CA ARG A 16 19.34 12.85 -7.31
C ARG A 16 19.76 12.25 -5.97
N ALA A 17 20.06 13.11 -5.00
CA ALA A 17 20.30 12.70 -3.63
C ALA A 17 19.05 12.02 -3.07
N PHE A 18 19.24 11.01 -2.21
CA PHE A 18 18.12 10.39 -1.51
C PHE A 18 17.55 11.43 -0.52
N PRO A 19 16.23 11.71 -0.55
CA PRO A 19 15.65 12.74 0.31
C PRO A 19 15.70 12.35 1.78
N SER A 20 15.72 13.36 2.65
CA SER A 20 15.62 13.16 4.10
C SER A 20 14.31 12.45 4.46
N LEU A 21 14.42 11.29 5.10
CA LEU A 21 13.29 10.48 5.56
C LEU A 21 13.58 9.97 6.96
N THR A 22 12.65 10.20 7.89
CA THR A 22 12.67 9.51 9.19
C THR A 22 12.20 8.06 9.01
N GLN A 23 12.77 7.14 9.80
CA GLN A 23 12.32 5.75 9.76
C GLN A 23 10.80 5.67 10.01
N PRO A 24 10.02 5.03 9.11
CA PRO A 24 8.60 4.79 9.34
C PRO A 24 8.36 4.06 10.66
N LYS A 25 7.47 4.61 11.49
CA LYS A 25 7.08 4.00 12.77
C LYS A 25 5.61 3.68 12.78
N ILE A 26 5.27 2.49 13.27
CA ILE A 26 3.88 2.11 13.48
C ILE A 26 3.33 2.92 14.67
N VAL A 27 2.17 3.55 14.51
CA VAL A 27 1.45 4.28 15.57
C VAL A 27 0.23 3.52 16.08
N GLY A 28 -0.14 2.43 15.42
CA GLY A 28 -1.20 1.50 15.82
C GLY A 28 -1.57 0.60 14.64
N SER A 29 -2.59 -0.25 14.83
CA SER A 29 -3.13 -1.13 13.79
C SER A 29 -4.63 -1.26 13.91
N PHE A 30 -5.26 -1.98 12.98
CA PHE A 30 -6.64 -2.41 13.01
C PHE A 30 -6.82 -3.58 12.04
N SER A 31 -7.94 -4.28 12.14
CA SER A 31 -8.33 -5.34 11.21
C SER A 31 -9.60 -4.95 10.45
N VAL A 32 -9.82 -5.60 9.32
CA VAL A 32 -11.04 -5.48 8.52
C VAL A 32 -11.60 -6.88 8.30
N ASP A 33 -12.82 -7.16 8.73
CA ASP A 33 -13.42 -8.50 8.60
C ASP A 33 -13.88 -8.83 7.17
N ALA A 34 -14.38 -10.06 7.00
CA ALA A 34 -14.92 -10.55 5.74
C ALA A 34 -16.07 -9.67 5.18
N ASP A 35 -16.82 -9.00 6.05
CA ASP A 35 -17.92 -8.08 5.71
C ASP A 35 -17.43 -6.62 5.51
N ARG A 36 -16.11 -6.40 5.50
CA ARG A 36 -15.45 -5.09 5.40
C ARG A 36 -15.72 -4.14 6.58
N ARG A 37 -16.01 -4.68 7.77
CA ARG A 37 -16.17 -3.87 8.98
C ARG A 37 -14.82 -3.59 9.61
N TYR A 38 -14.65 -2.36 10.06
CA TYR A 38 -13.49 -1.95 10.85
C TYR A 38 -13.51 -2.63 12.24
N ILE A 39 -12.41 -3.27 12.62
CA ILE A 39 -12.21 -3.88 13.94
C ILE A 39 -10.98 -3.25 14.61
N PRO A 40 -11.11 -2.62 15.78
CA PRO A 40 -10.01 -1.95 16.49
C PRO A 40 -9.07 -2.92 17.23
N THR A 41 -8.71 -4.03 16.58
CA THR A 41 -7.83 -5.09 17.11
C THR A 41 -6.93 -5.63 15.99
N GLY A 42 -5.95 -6.45 16.34
CA GLY A 42 -5.09 -7.15 15.39
C GLY A 42 -5.54 -8.56 15.02
N ASP A 43 -6.85 -8.85 15.10
CA ASP A 43 -7.39 -10.22 14.96
C ASP A 43 -6.96 -10.90 13.65
N ASN A 44 -6.84 -10.13 12.56
CA ASN A 44 -6.45 -10.66 11.25
C ASN A 44 -4.94 -10.76 11.03
N LEU A 45 -4.09 -10.41 12.01
CA LEU A 45 -2.65 -10.58 11.87
C LEU A 45 -2.33 -12.06 11.66
N LYS A 46 -1.53 -12.37 10.63
CA LYS A 46 -1.06 -13.73 10.34
C LYS A 46 0.42 -13.90 10.65
N TYR A 47 0.82 -15.16 10.85
CA TYR A 47 2.20 -15.58 11.08
C TYR A 47 2.73 -16.33 9.86
N LEU A 48 3.95 -16.01 9.45
CA LEU A 48 4.64 -16.73 8.39
C LEU A 48 4.90 -18.19 8.80
N SER A 49 4.33 -19.13 8.04
CA SER A 49 4.56 -20.55 8.17
C SER A 49 4.96 -21.14 6.82
N LEU A 50 6.27 -21.24 6.57
CA LEU A 50 6.79 -21.79 5.33
C LEU A 50 6.65 -23.32 5.29
N PRO A 51 6.22 -23.90 4.15
CA PRO A 51 6.15 -25.35 4.00
C PRO A 51 7.53 -25.99 4.04
N LYS A 52 7.62 -27.17 4.68
CA LYS A 52 8.84 -27.98 4.65
C LYS A 52 8.98 -28.66 3.28
N PRO A 53 10.17 -28.65 2.64
CA PRO A 53 10.40 -29.36 1.40
C PRO A 53 10.10 -30.87 1.54
N GLY A 54 9.54 -31.47 0.49
CA GLY A 54 9.34 -32.91 0.44
C GLY A 54 10.64 -33.70 0.23
N PRO A 55 10.56 -35.04 0.07
CA PRO A 55 11.74 -35.90 -0.12
C PRO A 55 12.63 -35.52 -1.31
N THR A 56 12.06 -34.86 -2.32
CA THR A 56 12.76 -34.37 -3.52
C THR A 56 13.38 -32.99 -3.35
N GLY A 57 13.27 -32.38 -2.15
CA GLY A 57 13.72 -31.02 -1.87
C GLY A 57 12.84 -29.92 -2.46
N ARG A 58 11.72 -30.26 -3.09
CA ARG A 58 10.75 -29.29 -3.64
C ARG A 58 9.47 -29.24 -2.82
N ILE A 59 8.80 -28.10 -2.88
CA ILE A 59 7.45 -27.92 -2.37
C ILE A 59 6.44 -28.10 -3.51
N HIS A 60 5.16 -28.22 -3.18
CA HIS A 60 4.08 -28.29 -4.16
C HIS A 60 2.87 -27.53 -3.62
N LEU A 61 2.66 -26.31 -4.12
CA LEU A 61 1.51 -25.48 -3.76
C LEU A 61 0.75 -25.15 -5.05
N ASP A 62 -0.48 -25.66 -5.20
CA ASP A 62 -1.31 -25.37 -6.37
C ASP A 62 -2.19 -24.14 -6.11
N LEU A 63 -1.85 -23.05 -6.79
CA LEU A 63 -2.54 -21.77 -6.62
C LEU A 63 -3.91 -21.72 -7.29
N ASN A 64 -4.34 -22.77 -8.00
CA ASN A 64 -5.68 -22.86 -8.57
C ASN A 64 -6.70 -23.43 -7.57
N GLU A 65 -6.24 -24.12 -6.53
CA GLU A 65 -7.11 -24.78 -5.55
C GLU A 65 -8.05 -23.78 -4.86
N GLY A 66 -9.36 -23.98 -5.02
CA GLY A 66 -10.37 -23.16 -4.36
C GLY A 66 -10.78 -21.89 -5.13
N PHE A 67 -10.28 -21.67 -6.35
CA PHE A 67 -10.64 -20.48 -7.14
C PHE A 67 -12.15 -20.32 -7.35
N GLU A 68 -12.88 -21.40 -7.62
CA GLU A 68 -14.33 -21.35 -7.90
C GLU A 68 -15.18 -21.09 -6.66
N VAL A 69 -14.66 -21.35 -5.46
CA VAL A 69 -15.38 -21.18 -4.18
C VAL A 69 -14.89 -20.00 -3.35
N ARG A 70 -13.94 -19.21 -3.89
CA ARG A 70 -13.40 -18.03 -3.23
C ARG A 70 -14.47 -16.99 -2.95
N GLN A 71 -14.24 -16.17 -1.93
CA GLN A 71 -15.11 -15.06 -1.57
C GLN A 71 -14.41 -13.74 -1.93
N PRO A 72 -14.72 -13.15 -3.11
CA PRO A 72 -14.10 -11.90 -3.53
C PRO A 72 -14.57 -10.72 -2.67
N LYS A 73 -13.80 -9.63 -2.67
CA LYS A 73 -14.22 -8.37 -2.03
C LYS A 73 -15.59 -7.92 -2.59
N PRO A 74 -16.52 -7.46 -1.74
CA PRO A 74 -17.80 -6.95 -2.21
C PRO A 74 -17.59 -5.68 -3.06
N ALA A 75 -18.47 -5.44 -4.03
CA ALA A 75 -18.36 -4.27 -4.92
C ALA A 75 -18.37 -2.93 -4.14
N SER A 76 -19.10 -2.88 -3.02
CA SER A 76 -19.14 -1.74 -2.10
C SER A 76 -17.81 -1.40 -1.44
N ALA A 77 -16.82 -2.31 -1.48
CA ALA A 77 -15.50 -2.03 -0.92
C ALA A 77 -14.80 -0.85 -1.62
N LYS A 78 -15.19 -0.54 -2.86
CA LYS A 78 -14.69 0.63 -3.59
C LYS A 78 -15.20 1.96 -3.03
N ASP A 79 -16.33 1.94 -2.32
CA ASP A 79 -16.95 3.13 -1.75
C ASP A 79 -16.34 3.49 -0.39
N GLU A 80 -15.52 2.61 0.20
CA GLU A 80 -14.85 2.82 1.49
C GLU A 80 -13.81 3.95 1.44
N GLN A 81 -13.24 4.24 0.26
CA GLN A 81 -12.24 5.30 0.07
C GLN A 81 -11.11 5.25 1.10
N ILE A 82 -11.09 6.18 2.08
CA ILE A 82 -10.12 6.21 3.19
C ILE A 82 -10.78 6.03 4.57
N ASP A 83 -12.04 5.61 4.63
CA ASP A 83 -12.86 5.55 5.84
C ASP A 83 -12.21 4.73 6.97
N HIS A 84 -11.57 3.61 6.66
CA HIS A 84 -10.87 2.81 7.67
C HIS A 84 -9.72 3.57 8.35
N LEU A 85 -8.99 4.40 7.59
CA LEU A 85 -7.96 5.28 8.16
C LEU A 85 -8.58 6.34 9.05
N LEU A 86 -9.69 6.93 8.60
CA LEU A 86 -10.40 7.97 9.33
C LEU A 86 -10.99 7.42 10.65
N ARG A 87 -11.51 6.19 10.66
CA ARG A 87 -11.99 5.49 11.87
C ARG A 87 -10.84 5.24 12.84
N PHE A 88 -9.72 4.72 12.35
CA PHE A 88 -8.52 4.57 13.17
C PHE A 88 -8.10 5.91 13.79
N ILE A 89 -8.09 6.99 13.01
CA ILE A 89 -7.73 8.32 13.51
C ILE A 89 -8.65 8.71 14.66
N VAL A 90 -9.98 8.64 14.46
CA VAL A 90 -10.97 8.98 15.50
C VAL A 90 -10.74 8.17 16.78
N ASP A 91 -10.57 6.85 16.66
CA ASP A 91 -10.36 5.95 17.81
C ASP A 91 -9.04 6.23 18.57
N ASN A 92 -8.08 6.90 17.92
CA ASN A 92 -6.74 7.15 18.44
C ASN A 92 -6.39 8.64 18.60
N LEU A 93 -7.34 9.57 18.42
CA LEU A 93 -7.10 11.02 18.58
C LEU A 93 -6.46 11.35 19.93
N ASN A 94 -6.99 10.76 21.00
CA ASN A 94 -6.53 11.00 22.37
C ASN A 94 -5.26 10.20 22.74
N ARG A 95 -4.75 9.35 21.84
CA ARG A 95 -3.56 8.51 22.05
C ARG A 95 -2.30 9.10 21.40
N GLY A 96 -2.28 10.41 21.19
CA GLY A 96 -1.10 11.14 20.73
C GLY A 96 -1.06 11.45 19.23
N LEU A 97 -2.19 11.32 18.51
CA LEU A 97 -2.30 11.78 17.11
C LEU A 97 -2.57 13.29 17.00
N ARG A 98 -3.03 13.94 18.08
CA ARG A 98 -3.23 15.40 18.13
C ARG A 98 -1.93 16.17 18.26
N GLU A 99 -1.92 17.40 17.75
CA GLU A 99 -0.86 18.36 18.10
C GLU A 99 -0.87 18.61 19.62
N ARG A 100 0.35 18.75 20.18
CA ARG A 100 0.55 18.98 21.61
C ARG A 100 0.53 20.47 21.98
N ASP A 101 0.29 21.34 21.00
CA ASP A 101 0.23 22.78 21.21
C ASP A 101 -1.14 23.14 21.84
N PRO A 102 -1.16 23.76 23.03
CA PRO A 102 -2.39 24.19 23.69
C PRO A 102 -3.25 25.17 22.89
N GLU A 103 -2.66 25.92 21.93
CA GLU A 103 -3.39 26.86 21.08
C GLU A 103 -3.88 26.23 19.76
N ALA A 104 -3.29 25.10 19.33
CA ALA A 104 -3.72 24.34 18.15
C ALA A 104 -4.78 23.28 18.49
N ASP A 105 -5.66 23.59 19.46
CA ASP A 105 -6.60 22.63 20.04
C ASP A 105 -7.39 21.93 18.93
N ARG A 106 -7.08 20.62 18.75
CA ARG A 106 -7.80 19.59 17.96
C ARG A 106 -7.35 19.32 16.51
N THR A 107 -6.26 19.92 16.04
CA THR A 107 -5.63 19.52 14.75
C THR A 107 -4.85 18.21 14.87
N LEU A 108 -4.75 17.46 13.77
CA LEU A 108 -3.83 16.32 13.69
C LEU A 108 -2.39 16.82 13.60
N GLY A 109 -1.47 16.17 14.29
CA GLY A 109 -0.03 16.46 14.20
C GLY A 109 0.64 15.95 12.93
N THR A 110 -0.06 15.99 11.79
CA THR A 110 0.42 15.49 10.50
C THR A 110 0.02 16.43 9.36
N ASP A 111 0.87 16.53 8.35
CA ASP A 111 0.62 17.32 7.15
C ASP A 111 -0.24 16.54 6.16
N PHE A 112 -0.04 15.23 6.06
CA PHE A 112 -0.71 14.35 5.11
C PHE A 112 -1.33 13.11 5.76
N VAL A 113 -2.46 12.67 5.21
CA VAL A 113 -3.12 11.38 5.51
C VAL A 113 -3.46 10.65 4.22
N CYS A 114 -3.05 9.39 4.05
CA CYS A 114 -3.36 8.59 2.87
C CYS A 114 -3.13 7.08 3.07
N PHE A 115 -3.44 6.24 2.08
CA PHE A 115 -2.97 4.85 2.07
C PHE A 115 -1.57 4.72 1.47
N ARG A 116 -0.79 3.76 1.98
CA ARG A 116 0.55 3.38 1.46
C ARG A 116 0.54 3.10 -0.04
N GLY A 117 -0.53 2.49 -0.55
CA GLY A 117 -0.68 2.20 -1.98
C GLY A 117 -0.59 3.45 -2.87
N LEU A 118 -1.12 4.58 -2.40
CA LEU A 118 -1.04 5.87 -3.07
C LEU A 118 0.40 6.38 -3.12
N LEU A 119 1.12 6.38 -1.99
CA LEU A 119 2.52 6.78 -1.94
C LEU A 119 3.39 5.91 -2.85
N ARG A 120 3.17 4.58 -2.84
CA ARG A 120 3.86 3.64 -3.74
C ARG A 120 3.61 3.96 -5.21
N MET A 121 2.38 4.31 -5.57
CA MET A 121 1.99 4.70 -6.93
C MET A 121 2.70 5.98 -7.36
N VAL A 122 2.70 7.01 -6.52
CA VAL A 122 3.43 8.26 -6.75
C VAL A 122 4.93 7.97 -6.90
N MET A 123 5.55 7.22 -5.99
CA MET A 123 6.96 6.83 -6.05
C MET A 123 7.34 6.12 -7.37
N CYS A 124 6.44 5.32 -7.94
CA CYS A 124 6.69 4.60 -9.19
C CYS A 124 6.50 5.44 -10.45
N THR A 125 5.84 6.61 -10.35
CA THR A 125 5.44 7.46 -11.47
C THR A 125 6.58 7.84 -12.42
N PRO A 126 7.80 8.18 -11.94
CA PRO A 126 8.89 8.55 -12.85
C PRO A 126 9.19 7.48 -13.92
N TYR A 127 8.98 6.21 -13.57
CA TYR A 127 9.24 5.04 -14.41
C TYR A 127 7.96 4.42 -15.00
N GLU A 128 6.79 5.01 -14.75
CA GLU A 128 5.52 4.50 -15.25
C GLU A 128 5.22 5.07 -16.63
N ARG A 129 4.79 4.22 -17.56
CA ARG A 129 4.59 4.58 -18.97
C ARG A 129 3.30 4.01 -19.56
N ARG A 130 2.55 3.24 -18.77
CA ARG A 130 1.32 2.55 -19.22
C ARG A 130 0.11 3.02 -18.44
N THR A 131 0.26 3.17 -17.13
CA THR A 131 -0.86 3.41 -16.23
C THR A 131 -0.79 4.81 -15.63
N GLY A 132 -1.78 5.63 -15.95
CA GLY A 132 -1.99 6.91 -15.28
C GLY A 132 -2.64 6.74 -13.91
N TRP A 133 -2.83 7.85 -13.19
CA TRP A 133 -3.53 7.84 -11.90
C TRP A 133 -4.32 9.12 -11.66
N ILE A 134 -5.32 9.00 -10.79
CA ILE A 134 -6.07 10.13 -10.23
C ILE A 134 -5.93 10.09 -8.71
N ILE A 135 -5.56 11.23 -8.12
CA ILE A 135 -5.50 11.44 -6.68
C ILE A 135 -6.37 12.64 -6.32
N LEU A 136 -7.37 12.40 -5.48
CA LEU A 136 -8.19 13.43 -4.86
C LEU A 136 -7.48 13.94 -3.61
N ALA A 137 -7.54 15.25 -3.38
CA ALA A 137 -6.97 15.90 -2.22
C ALA A 137 -7.95 16.89 -1.61
N THR A 138 -8.13 16.83 -0.30
CA THR A 138 -8.91 17.79 0.48
C THR A 138 -8.08 18.23 1.67
N ARG A 139 -7.96 19.54 1.87
CA ARG A 139 -7.34 20.10 3.07
C ARG A 139 -8.42 20.42 4.08
N TYR A 140 -8.29 19.88 5.28
CA TYR A 140 -9.22 20.09 6.37
C TYR A 140 -8.47 20.19 7.70
N ARG A 141 -8.58 21.35 8.34
CA ARG A 141 -7.93 21.71 9.61
C ARG A 141 -6.42 21.53 9.56
N GLY A 142 -5.80 22.16 8.56
CA GLY A 142 -4.36 22.12 8.35
C GLY A 142 -3.85 20.86 7.63
N THR A 143 -4.48 19.70 7.81
CA THR A 143 -4.06 18.41 7.21
C THR A 143 -4.63 18.20 5.81
N VAL A 144 -3.80 17.69 4.89
CA VAL A 144 -4.19 17.29 3.54
C VAL A 144 -4.46 15.78 3.51
N TYR A 145 -5.68 15.39 3.16
CA TYR A 145 -6.08 14.01 2.97
C TYR A 145 -5.97 13.68 1.49
N LEU A 146 -5.38 12.52 1.15
CA LEU A 146 -5.23 12.07 -0.22
C LEU A 146 -5.96 10.73 -0.42
N CYS A 147 -6.80 10.67 -1.43
CA CYS A 147 -7.57 9.47 -1.80
C CYS A 147 -7.31 9.13 -3.27
N ALA A 148 -6.87 7.90 -3.54
CA ALA A 148 -6.73 7.43 -4.92
C ALA A 148 -8.12 7.16 -5.51
N LYS A 149 -8.32 7.48 -6.79
CA LYS A 149 -9.53 7.17 -7.55
C LYS A 149 -9.16 6.36 -8.79
N ASP A 150 -9.98 5.36 -9.11
CA ASP A 150 -9.79 4.58 -10.33
C ASP A 150 -9.93 5.46 -11.58
N THR A 151 -9.01 5.31 -12.52
CA THR A 151 -9.11 5.98 -13.82
C THR A 151 -10.19 5.33 -14.68
N PRO A 152 -10.78 6.07 -15.64
CA PRO A 152 -11.69 5.47 -16.61
C PRO A 152 -11.08 4.26 -17.34
N GLU A 153 -9.78 4.30 -17.62
CA GLU A 153 -9.02 3.20 -18.22
C GLU A 153 -9.02 1.98 -17.30
N LYS A 154 -8.69 2.16 -16.01
CA LYS A 154 -8.64 1.09 -15.02
C LYS A 154 -10.02 0.45 -14.82
N ILE A 155 -11.09 1.25 -14.78
CA ILE A 155 -12.47 0.76 -14.68
C ILE A 155 -12.82 -0.12 -15.89
N ARG A 156 -12.45 0.31 -17.11
CA ARG A 156 -12.66 -0.48 -18.33
C ARG A 156 -11.84 -1.77 -18.35
N GLU A 157 -10.58 -1.71 -17.90
CA GLU A 157 -9.70 -2.89 -17.80
C GLU A 157 -10.25 -3.91 -16.80
N GLU A 158 -10.74 -3.46 -15.65
CA GLU A 158 -11.37 -4.33 -14.65
C GLU A 158 -12.67 -4.97 -15.16
N ALA A 159 -13.53 -4.20 -15.82
CA ALA A 159 -14.77 -4.71 -16.41
C ALA A 159 -14.53 -5.73 -17.53
N SER A 160 -13.36 -5.69 -18.17
CA SER A 160 -12.95 -6.60 -19.26
C SER A 160 -11.97 -7.69 -18.84
N GLN A 161 -11.78 -7.89 -17.52
CA GLN A 161 -10.89 -8.93 -17.00
C GLN A 161 -11.32 -10.33 -17.46
N THR A 162 -10.39 -11.01 -18.12
CA THR A 162 -10.51 -12.43 -18.47
C THR A 162 -10.43 -13.31 -17.21
N GLU A 163 -10.98 -14.51 -17.27
CA GLU A 163 -10.87 -15.50 -16.19
C GLU A 163 -9.42 -15.80 -15.82
N GLN A 164 -8.51 -15.82 -16.80
CA GLN A 164 -7.09 -16.01 -16.52
C GLN A 164 -6.49 -14.85 -15.71
N GLN A 165 -6.87 -13.61 -16.00
CA GLN A 165 -6.43 -12.45 -15.20
C GLN A 165 -6.98 -12.52 -13.77
N LYS A 166 -8.26 -12.91 -13.60
CA LYS A 166 -8.85 -13.13 -12.27
C LYS A 166 -8.11 -14.22 -11.49
N ARG A 167 -7.74 -15.34 -12.15
CA ARG A 167 -6.88 -16.38 -11.55
C ARG A 167 -5.52 -15.83 -11.12
N PHE A 168 -4.90 -14.96 -11.93
CA PHE A 168 -3.63 -14.35 -11.55
C PHE A 168 -3.73 -13.40 -10.36
N CYS A 169 -4.86 -12.70 -10.18
CA CYS A 169 -5.14 -11.94 -8.97
C CYS A 169 -5.31 -12.88 -7.76
N TYR A 170 -6.10 -13.94 -7.93
CA TYR A 170 -6.34 -14.94 -6.90
C TYR A 170 -5.07 -15.63 -6.39
N TYR A 171 -4.10 -15.88 -7.27
CA TYR A 171 -2.83 -16.53 -6.92
C TYR A 171 -2.08 -15.84 -5.78
N GLY A 172 -2.24 -14.52 -5.60
CA GLY A 172 -1.67 -13.80 -4.45
C GLY A 172 -2.29 -14.29 -3.14
N PHE A 173 -3.62 -14.16 -3.02
CA PHE A 173 -4.38 -14.60 -1.86
C PHE A 173 -4.25 -16.10 -1.57
N LYS A 174 -4.23 -16.94 -2.61
CA LYS A 174 -4.01 -18.37 -2.42
C LYS A 174 -2.60 -18.68 -1.94
N PHE A 175 -1.59 -17.95 -2.42
CA PHE A 175 -0.24 -18.11 -1.94
C PHE A 175 -0.11 -17.67 -0.47
N GLU A 176 -0.74 -16.57 -0.08
CA GLU A 176 -0.88 -16.16 1.32
C GLU A 176 -1.47 -17.28 2.18
N GLN A 177 -2.59 -17.89 1.77
CA GLN A 177 -3.18 -19.03 2.47
C GLN A 177 -2.24 -20.25 2.58
N HIS A 178 -1.30 -20.43 1.66
CA HIS A 178 -0.32 -21.52 1.74
C HIS A 178 0.86 -21.26 2.68
N VAL A 179 1.16 -20.00 3.00
CA VAL A 179 2.41 -19.62 3.70
C VAL A 179 2.17 -18.77 4.94
N LEU A 180 0.91 -18.44 5.25
CA LEU A 180 0.50 -17.66 6.41
C LEU A 180 -0.51 -18.46 7.24
N SER A 181 -0.45 -18.30 8.56
CA SER A 181 -1.25 -19.04 9.54
C SER A 181 -1.82 -18.12 10.61
N ASP A 182 -2.90 -18.52 11.26
CA ASP A 182 -3.51 -17.75 12.34
C ASP A 182 -2.71 -17.74 13.64
N GLU A 183 -1.91 -18.78 13.85
CA GLU A 183 -1.08 -18.99 15.04
C GLU A 183 0.33 -19.42 14.60
N PRO A 184 1.38 -19.09 15.38
CA PRO A 184 2.75 -19.47 15.04
C PRO A 184 2.93 -20.99 14.99
N ASP A 185 3.84 -21.43 14.11
CA ASP A 185 4.21 -22.84 13.89
C ASP A 185 3.05 -23.78 13.51
N GLN A 186 1.87 -23.24 13.19
CA GLN A 186 0.75 -24.03 12.67
C GLN A 186 0.83 -24.17 11.15
N LYS A 187 0.49 -25.38 10.66
CA LYS A 187 0.32 -25.59 9.23
C LYS A 187 -0.91 -24.80 8.76
N PRO A 188 -0.79 -23.96 7.71
CA PRO A 188 -1.94 -23.23 7.18
C PRO A 188 -3.08 -24.15 6.72
N ASP A 189 -4.32 -23.75 6.98
CA ASP A 189 -5.50 -24.42 6.44
C ASP A 189 -5.78 -23.94 5.01
N THR A 190 -5.46 -24.79 4.05
CA THR A 190 -5.64 -24.52 2.62
C THR A 190 -6.95 -25.08 2.06
N SER A 191 -7.76 -25.74 2.91
CA SER A 191 -9.03 -26.36 2.53
C SER A 191 -10.21 -25.38 2.63
N ALA A 192 -10.11 -24.40 3.53
CA ALA A 192 -11.08 -23.33 3.63
C ALA A 192 -11.11 -22.47 2.35
N PRO A 193 -12.27 -21.91 1.97
CA PRO A 193 -12.34 -20.90 0.93
C PRO A 193 -11.44 -19.70 1.25
N VAL A 194 -10.77 -19.16 0.24
CA VAL A 194 -10.03 -17.91 0.36
C VAL A 194 -11.01 -16.76 0.47
N ILE A 195 -10.89 -15.96 1.53
CA ILE A 195 -11.65 -14.74 1.76
C ILE A 195 -10.75 -13.56 1.40
N GLU A 196 -11.06 -12.89 0.28
CA GLU A 196 -10.21 -11.80 -0.23
C GLU A 196 -10.44 -10.47 0.50
N SER A 197 -11.47 -10.37 1.35
CA SER A 197 -11.88 -9.14 2.04
C SER A 197 -11.20 -8.88 3.38
N GLU A 198 -10.64 -9.90 4.02
CA GLU A 198 -10.00 -9.76 5.32
C GLU A 198 -8.63 -9.09 5.21
N GLU A 199 -8.37 -8.12 6.08
CA GLU A 199 -7.09 -7.40 6.10
C GLU A 199 -6.62 -7.18 7.54
N PHE A 200 -5.30 -7.19 7.73
CA PHE A 200 -4.66 -6.57 8.88
C PHE A 200 -3.90 -5.32 8.40
N CYS A 201 -4.23 -4.18 8.97
CA CYS A 201 -3.66 -2.89 8.62
C CYS A 201 -2.82 -2.31 9.76
N ALA A 202 -1.63 -1.81 9.45
CA ALA A 202 -0.82 -1.00 10.34
C ALA A 202 -0.80 0.46 9.89
N MET A 203 -0.84 1.37 10.84
CA MET A 203 -0.77 2.82 10.63
C MET A 203 0.65 3.30 10.89
N PHE A 204 1.25 3.98 9.92
CA PHE A 204 2.62 4.45 9.96
C PHE A 204 2.70 5.97 10.01
N SER A 205 3.67 6.49 10.75
CA SER A 205 4.06 7.89 10.74
C SER A 205 5.52 8.00 10.29
N ALA A 206 5.78 8.90 9.35
CA ALA A 206 7.12 9.25 8.88
C ALA A 206 7.18 10.73 8.50
N THR A 207 8.39 11.27 8.37
CA THR A 207 8.65 12.63 7.90
C THR A 207 9.53 12.57 6.66
N LEU A 208 9.01 13.05 5.54
CA LEU A 208 9.71 13.12 4.24
C LEU A 208 9.95 14.60 3.88
N GLU A 209 11.21 15.02 3.85
CA GLU A 209 11.62 16.42 3.59
C GLU A 209 10.78 17.44 4.40
N GLY A 210 10.64 17.19 5.69
CA GLY A 210 9.88 18.04 6.61
C GLY A 210 8.35 17.83 6.61
N ASN A 211 7.79 17.09 5.64
CA ASN A 211 6.35 16.78 5.63
C ASN A 211 6.05 15.54 6.47
N ARG A 212 5.24 15.70 7.52
CA ARG A 212 4.73 14.61 8.35
C ARG A 212 3.61 13.88 7.61
N VAL A 213 3.76 12.58 7.40
CA VAL A 213 2.81 11.74 6.68
C VAL A 213 2.34 10.63 7.60
N LEU A 214 1.03 10.54 7.79
CA LEU A 214 0.34 9.44 8.44
C LEU A 214 -0.30 8.57 7.36
N TYR A 215 -0.04 7.27 7.33
CA TYR A 215 -0.59 6.40 6.30
C TYR A 215 -0.83 4.99 6.76
N GLY A 216 -1.93 4.39 6.29
CA GLY A 216 -2.23 2.98 6.54
C GLY A 216 -1.65 2.07 5.47
N ALA A 217 -1.26 0.87 5.88
CA ALA A 217 -0.82 -0.19 5.00
C ALA A 217 -1.39 -1.53 5.46
N GLU A 218 -1.97 -2.27 4.52
CA GLU A 218 -2.18 -3.71 4.66
C GLU A 218 -0.81 -4.41 4.80
N MET A 219 -0.73 -5.35 5.73
CA MET A 219 0.47 -6.12 6.04
C MET A 219 0.14 -7.62 5.99
N ASP A 220 0.91 -8.38 5.22
CA ASP A 220 0.63 -9.81 4.98
C ASP A 220 0.81 -10.65 6.26
N GLY A 221 1.92 -10.45 7.00
CA GLY A 221 2.12 -11.17 8.25
C GLY A 221 3.43 -10.85 8.96
N VAL A 222 3.71 -11.60 10.02
CA VAL A 222 4.93 -11.47 10.84
C VAL A 222 5.73 -12.77 10.89
N PHE A 223 7.05 -12.64 10.98
CA PHE A 223 7.93 -13.76 11.32
C PHE A 223 8.11 -13.83 12.83
N ARG A 224 7.46 -14.80 13.47
CA ARG A 224 7.51 -14.98 14.93
C ARG A 224 7.15 -16.43 15.29
N THR A 225 7.73 -16.95 16.37
CA THR A 225 7.48 -18.32 16.89
C THR A 225 6.64 -18.34 18.17
N ASP A 226 6.40 -17.19 18.81
CA ASP A 226 5.53 -17.06 19.98
C ASP A 226 4.21 -16.33 19.62
N PRO A 227 3.07 -16.69 20.26
CA PRO A 227 1.79 -16.08 19.95
C PRO A 227 1.67 -14.67 20.54
N LEU A 228 0.99 -13.79 19.81
CA LEU A 228 0.63 -12.44 20.23
C LEU A 228 -0.80 -12.41 20.77
N ASP A 229 -1.03 -11.60 21.80
CA ASP A 229 -2.37 -11.19 22.18
C ASP A 229 -2.91 -10.17 21.17
N LYS A 230 -3.58 -10.69 20.13
CA LYS A 230 -4.14 -9.89 19.02
C LYS A 230 -5.16 -8.84 19.47
N ARG A 231 -5.87 -9.06 20.59
CA ARG A 231 -6.87 -8.12 21.12
C ARG A 231 -6.25 -6.83 21.65
N HIS A 232 -5.02 -6.92 22.14
CA HIS A 232 -4.26 -5.77 22.64
C HIS A 232 -3.14 -5.35 21.69
N LEU A 233 -3.17 -5.82 20.44
CA LEU A 233 -2.22 -5.46 19.39
C LEU A 233 -2.51 -4.07 18.81
N MET A 234 -2.53 -3.07 19.69
CA MET A 234 -2.65 -1.64 19.37
C MET A 234 -1.47 -0.84 19.94
N ASP A 235 -0.64 -1.47 20.77
CA ASP A 235 0.57 -0.86 21.33
C ASP A 235 1.63 -0.67 20.24
N ALA A 236 1.86 0.60 19.88
CA ALA A 236 2.89 1.01 18.95
C ALA A 236 4.28 0.48 19.32
N ALA A 237 4.64 0.42 20.61
CA ALA A 237 5.96 -0.04 21.02
C ALA A 237 6.16 -1.54 20.73
N LEU A 238 5.13 -2.36 20.95
CA LEU A 238 5.13 -3.77 20.57
C LEU A 238 5.19 -3.94 19.05
N LEU A 239 4.32 -3.23 18.31
CA LEU A 239 4.21 -3.30 16.85
C LEU A 239 5.54 -2.96 16.16
N ASN A 240 6.25 -1.92 16.61
CA ASN A 240 7.54 -1.52 16.04
C ASN A 240 8.69 -2.51 16.32
N ARG A 241 8.51 -3.48 17.23
CA ARG A 241 9.46 -4.58 17.45
C ARG A 241 9.14 -5.82 16.63
N LEU A 242 7.99 -5.86 15.97
CA LEU A 242 7.61 -6.99 15.14
C LEU A 242 8.39 -6.99 13.84
N GLU A 243 8.75 -8.18 13.40
CA GLU A 243 9.33 -8.38 12.09
C GLU A 243 8.23 -8.73 11.08
N PHE A 244 7.68 -7.69 10.45
CA PHE A 244 6.73 -7.85 9.36
C PHE A 244 7.43 -8.38 8.09
N VAL A 245 6.70 -9.20 7.35
CA VAL A 245 7.15 -9.80 6.09
C VAL A 245 6.11 -9.55 5.00
N GLU A 246 6.56 -9.49 3.76
CA GLU A 246 5.69 -9.46 2.59
C GLU A 246 5.80 -10.80 1.85
N VAL A 247 4.70 -11.29 1.30
CA VAL A 247 4.67 -12.48 0.46
C VAL A 247 4.25 -12.09 -0.96
N LYS A 248 4.89 -12.70 -1.95
CA LYS A 248 4.60 -12.44 -3.36
C LYS A 248 4.66 -13.73 -4.16
N VAL A 249 3.91 -13.78 -5.24
CA VAL A 249 4.04 -14.85 -6.24
C VAL A 249 4.46 -14.27 -7.59
N LYS A 250 5.34 -14.98 -8.30
CA LYS A 250 5.65 -14.68 -9.70
C LYS A 250 5.89 -15.94 -10.51
N ARG A 251 5.68 -15.82 -11.83
CA ARG A 251 6.14 -16.81 -12.80
C ARG A 251 7.66 -16.92 -12.73
N ARG A 252 8.18 -18.14 -12.76
CA ARG A 252 9.62 -18.41 -12.91
C ARG A 252 10.10 -17.90 -14.27
N GLU A 253 11.22 -17.19 -14.28
CA GLU A 253 11.85 -16.73 -15.50
C GLU A 253 12.52 -17.90 -16.23
N SER A 254 12.29 -18.00 -17.54
CA SER A 254 12.91 -19.01 -18.41
C SER A 254 13.98 -18.46 -19.34
N ASN A 255 14.17 -17.13 -19.38
CA ASN A 255 15.14 -16.46 -20.24
C ASN A 255 15.53 -15.08 -19.70
N GLN A 256 16.65 -14.54 -20.20
CA GLN A 256 17.21 -13.26 -19.76
C GLN A 256 16.23 -12.08 -19.91
N ARG A 257 15.43 -12.04 -20.98
CA ARG A 257 14.44 -10.98 -21.17
C ARG A 257 13.40 -10.95 -20.06
N GLN A 258 12.97 -12.11 -19.56
CA GLN A 258 12.05 -12.19 -18.42
C GLN A 258 12.72 -11.74 -17.12
N VAL A 259 14.00 -12.09 -16.92
CA VAL A 259 14.81 -11.63 -15.79
C VAL A 259 14.92 -10.10 -15.80
N ASP A 260 15.28 -9.51 -16.94
CA ASP A 260 15.40 -8.06 -17.09
C ASP A 260 14.06 -7.36 -16.83
N ASN A 261 12.95 -7.91 -17.33
CA ASN A 261 11.61 -7.36 -17.08
C ASN A 261 11.21 -7.44 -15.60
N PHE A 262 11.60 -8.50 -14.90
CA PHE A 262 11.36 -8.63 -13.47
C PHE A 262 12.05 -7.50 -12.69
N TYR A 263 13.36 -7.31 -12.89
CA TYR A 263 14.14 -6.24 -12.25
C TYR A 263 13.77 -4.83 -12.73
N ARG A 264 13.27 -4.69 -13.95
CA ARG A 264 12.84 -3.38 -14.49
C ARG A 264 11.48 -2.92 -13.94
N PHE A 265 10.53 -3.85 -13.79
CA PHE A 265 9.14 -3.49 -13.53
C PHE A 265 8.62 -3.97 -12.17
N LYS A 266 8.85 -5.23 -11.80
CA LYS A 266 8.26 -5.81 -10.57
C LYS A 266 9.01 -5.37 -9.32
N THR A 267 10.34 -5.44 -9.34
CA THR A 267 11.16 -5.11 -8.15
C THR A 267 11.01 -3.67 -7.72
N ARG A 268 10.82 -2.73 -8.65
CA ARG A 268 10.49 -1.32 -8.36
C ARG A 268 9.26 -1.22 -7.46
N ASN A 269 8.18 -1.89 -7.86
CA ASN A 269 6.91 -1.85 -7.13
C ASN A 269 7.04 -2.51 -5.75
N TRP A 270 7.73 -3.66 -5.67
CA TRP A 270 7.96 -4.37 -4.41
C TRP A 270 8.84 -3.57 -3.45
N TRP A 271 9.89 -2.94 -3.97
CA TRP A 271 10.76 -2.07 -3.19
C TRP A 271 10.00 -0.87 -2.66
N CYS A 272 9.29 -0.12 -3.51
CA CYS A 272 8.54 1.07 -3.07
C CYS A 272 7.45 0.70 -2.06
N GLN A 273 6.77 -0.43 -2.24
CA GLN A 273 5.75 -0.93 -1.33
C GLN A 273 6.34 -1.24 0.06
N SER A 274 7.38 -2.07 0.10
CA SER A 274 7.96 -2.60 1.34
C SER A 274 8.81 -1.57 2.08
N PHE A 275 9.51 -0.71 1.34
CA PHE A 275 10.36 0.35 1.92
C PHE A 275 9.53 1.33 2.77
N LEU A 276 8.34 1.71 2.29
CA LEU A 276 7.44 2.60 3.02
C LEU A 276 6.99 2.03 4.38
N VAL A 277 7.07 0.72 4.59
CA VAL A 277 6.58 0.06 5.82
C VAL A 277 7.68 -0.66 6.59
N ASN A 278 8.94 -0.36 6.27
CA ASN A 278 10.12 -0.95 6.90
C ASN A 278 10.14 -2.51 6.85
N ILE A 279 9.55 -3.12 5.82
CA ILE A 279 9.65 -4.57 5.59
C ILE A 279 11.01 -4.88 4.96
N GLY A 280 11.81 -5.70 5.61
CA GLY A 280 13.15 -6.08 5.14
C GLY A 280 13.17 -7.31 4.23
N ARG A 281 12.19 -8.21 4.36
CA ARG A 281 12.16 -9.54 3.73
C ARG A 281 10.87 -9.77 2.96
N ILE A 282 11.03 -10.24 1.72
CA ILE A 282 9.94 -10.63 0.83
C ILE A 282 10.08 -12.11 0.49
N PHE A 283 9.07 -12.92 0.77
CA PHE A 283 9.04 -14.34 0.44
C PHE A 283 8.31 -14.54 -0.89
N VAL A 284 9.03 -15.02 -1.89
CA VAL A 284 8.56 -15.06 -3.28
C VAL A 284 8.33 -16.51 -3.74
N GLY A 285 7.07 -16.90 -3.88
CA GLY A 285 6.68 -18.15 -4.53
C GLY A 285 6.94 -18.11 -6.03
N LEU A 286 7.77 -19.02 -6.53
CA LEU A 286 8.08 -19.18 -7.94
C LEU A 286 7.16 -20.23 -8.54
N ARG A 287 6.16 -19.80 -9.32
CA ARG A 287 5.22 -20.69 -9.99
C ARG A 287 5.62 -21.05 -11.42
N ASP A 288 5.21 -22.23 -11.85
CA ASP A 288 5.17 -22.60 -13.26
C ASP A 288 3.94 -22.04 -13.99
N ASP A 289 3.78 -22.42 -15.26
CA ASP A 289 2.65 -21.99 -16.11
C ASP A 289 1.33 -22.69 -15.78
N ARG A 290 1.37 -23.78 -15.02
CA ARG A 290 0.18 -24.48 -14.53
C ARG A 290 -0.35 -23.85 -13.24
N GLY A 291 0.38 -22.94 -12.62
CA GLY A 291 -0.01 -22.30 -11.36
C GLY A 291 0.58 -22.97 -10.12
N VAL A 292 1.53 -23.89 -10.29
CA VAL A 292 2.14 -24.62 -9.17
C VAL A 292 3.42 -23.93 -8.72
N VAL A 293 3.52 -23.60 -7.44
CA VAL A 293 4.76 -23.13 -6.80
C VAL A 293 5.58 -24.32 -6.33
N ASP A 294 6.83 -24.40 -6.80
CA ASP A 294 7.78 -25.45 -6.42
C ASP A 294 9.00 -24.97 -5.63
N GLU A 295 9.12 -23.65 -5.45
CA GLU A 295 10.21 -22.99 -4.72
C GLU A 295 9.70 -21.67 -4.11
N ILE A 296 10.13 -21.36 -2.89
CA ILE A 296 9.99 -20.04 -2.27
C ILE A 296 11.38 -19.46 -2.07
N ARG A 297 11.60 -18.25 -2.61
CA ARG A 297 12.85 -17.51 -2.46
C ARG A 297 12.65 -16.31 -1.55
N GLU A 298 13.52 -16.16 -0.55
CA GLU A 298 13.62 -14.92 0.21
C GLU A 298 14.40 -13.88 -0.59
N MET A 299 13.89 -12.64 -0.65
CA MET A 299 14.54 -11.50 -1.27
C MET A 299 14.56 -10.32 -0.30
N GLY A 300 15.72 -9.68 -0.15
CA GLY A 300 15.88 -8.49 0.68
C GLY A 300 15.81 -7.19 -0.11
N LEU A 301 15.38 -6.08 0.51
CA LEU A 301 15.30 -4.79 -0.20
C LEU A 301 16.64 -4.28 -0.73
N LYS A 302 17.75 -4.57 -0.01
CA LYS A 302 19.11 -4.22 -0.47
C LYS A 302 19.50 -4.97 -1.74
N GLU A 303 19.08 -6.23 -1.86
CA GLU A 303 19.28 -7.05 -3.07
C GLU A 303 18.44 -6.51 -4.22
N LEU A 304 17.16 -6.21 -3.97
CA LEU A 304 16.27 -5.63 -4.98
C LEU A 304 16.80 -4.31 -5.53
N ASP A 305 17.26 -3.40 -4.67
CA ASP A 305 17.88 -2.15 -5.09
C ASP A 305 19.14 -2.41 -5.91
N ARG A 306 20.11 -3.17 -5.36
CA ARG A 306 21.41 -3.46 -6.00
C ARG A 306 21.24 -4.07 -7.40
N ASP A 307 20.38 -5.07 -7.53
CA ASP A 307 20.24 -5.84 -8.77
C ASP A 307 19.35 -5.13 -9.80
N SER A 308 18.66 -4.05 -9.39
CA SER A 308 17.81 -3.25 -10.28
C SER A 308 18.40 -1.88 -10.66
N ARG A 309 19.62 -1.54 -10.20
CA ARG A 309 20.23 -0.20 -10.38
C ARG A 309 20.31 0.30 -11.82
N GLN A 310 20.40 -0.61 -12.79
CA GLN A 310 20.43 -0.26 -14.21
C GLN A 310 19.06 0.12 -14.78
N TYR A 311 17.96 -0.15 -14.05
CA TYR A 311 16.59 0.05 -14.52
C TYR A 311 15.85 1.15 -13.76
N TRP A 312 16.04 1.23 -12.45
CA TRP A 312 15.41 2.25 -11.62
C TRP A 312 16.27 2.62 -10.41
N SER A 313 15.96 3.76 -9.80
CA SER A 313 16.68 4.36 -8.68
C SER A 313 15.72 4.66 -7.53
N ALA A 314 16.03 4.11 -6.35
CA ALA A 314 15.33 4.40 -5.11
C ALA A 314 15.25 5.92 -4.82
N SER A 315 16.35 6.64 -5.04
CA SER A 315 16.41 8.10 -4.82
C SER A 315 15.47 8.85 -5.75
N VAL A 316 15.34 8.44 -7.02
CA VAL A 316 14.41 9.07 -7.97
C VAL A 316 12.97 8.84 -7.52
N CYS A 317 12.61 7.61 -7.13
CA CYS A 317 11.28 7.28 -6.64
C CYS A 317 10.90 8.14 -5.42
N MET A 318 11.79 8.22 -4.44
CA MET A 318 11.56 8.97 -3.21
C MET A 318 11.57 10.49 -3.44
N ALA A 319 12.48 11.00 -4.26
CA ALA A 319 12.53 12.42 -4.59
C ALA A 319 11.26 12.88 -5.32
N PHE A 320 10.72 12.07 -6.23
CA PHE A 320 9.46 12.39 -6.88
C PHE A 320 8.28 12.39 -5.89
N CYS A 321 8.23 11.43 -4.97
CA CYS A 321 7.22 11.42 -3.92
C CYS A 321 7.29 12.68 -3.05
N SER A 322 8.50 13.10 -2.67
CA SER A 322 8.69 14.34 -1.92
C SER A 322 8.24 15.57 -2.71
N GLN A 323 8.60 15.66 -3.99
CA GLN A 323 8.20 16.77 -4.86
C GLN A 323 6.69 16.82 -5.07
N PHE A 324 6.04 15.66 -5.18
CA PHE A 324 4.59 15.56 -5.25
C PHE A 324 3.92 16.09 -3.99
N LEU A 325 4.34 15.66 -2.81
CA LEU A 325 3.77 16.16 -1.56
C LEU A 325 3.97 17.67 -1.40
N ALA A 326 5.16 18.19 -1.69
CA ALA A 326 5.42 19.63 -1.67
C ALA A 326 4.50 20.39 -2.65
N MET A 327 4.41 19.91 -3.90
CA MET A 327 3.54 20.51 -4.92
C MET A 327 2.07 20.54 -4.49
N VAL A 328 1.55 19.45 -3.91
CA VAL A 328 0.17 19.42 -3.42
C VAL A 328 -0.03 20.43 -2.29
N LYS A 329 0.90 20.48 -1.33
CA LYS A 329 0.83 21.42 -0.19
C LYS A 329 0.82 22.87 -0.65
N ASP A 330 1.70 23.22 -1.59
CA ASP A 330 1.81 24.58 -2.15
C ASP A 330 0.57 24.95 -2.96
N THR A 331 0.09 24.04 -3.81
CA THR A 331 -1.10 24.23 -4.65
C THR A 331 -2.37 24.45 -3.81
N MET A 332 -2.44 23.85 -2.62
CA MET A 332 -3.57 23.94 -1.70
C MET A 332 -3.32 24.94 -0.55
N ALA A 333 -2.26 25.77 -0.60
CA ALA A 333 -1.88 26.63 0.52
C ALA A 333 -2.99 27.62 0.94
N GLY A 334 -3.78 28.10 -0.03
CA GLY A 334 -4.86 29.08 0.20
C GLY A 334 -6.24 28.47 0.50
N VAL A 335 -6.36 27.15 0.65
CA VAL A 335 -7.64 26.47 0.90
C VAL A 335 -7.56 25.59 2.12
N ASP A 336 -8.48 25.76 3.05
CA ASP A 336 -8.73 24.82 4.16
C ASP A 336 -10.24 24.63 4.31
N CYS A 337 -10.78 23.68 3.55
CA CYS A 337 -12.22 23.47 3.42
C CYS A 337 -12.52 22.01 3.08
N LYS A 338 -13.25 21.32 3.96
CA LYS A 338 -13.70 19.93 3.74
C LYS A 338 -14.56 19.73 2.50
N GLY A 339 -15.19 20.79 1.99
CA GLY A 339 -16.03 20.74 0.80
C GLY A 339 -15.25 20.96 -0.50
N THR A 340 -14.00 21.42 -0.45
CA THR A 340 -13.20 21.66 -1.66
C THR A 340 -12.31 20.46 -1.94
N VAL A 341 -12.36 19.97 -3.19
CA VAL A 341 -11.58 18.81 -3.64
C VAL A 341 -10.70 19.22 -4.82
N TYR A 342 -9.42 18.89 -4.73
CA TYR A 342 -8.46 19.00 -5.83
C TYR A 342 -8.27 17.61 -6.43
N ARG A 343 -8.50 17.46 -7.73
CA ARG A 343 -8.25 16.22 -8.48
C ARG A 343 -6.94 16.37 -9.24
N PHE A 344 -5.88 15.73 -8.74
CA PHE A 344 -4.59 15.63 -9.42
C PHE A 344 -4.59 14.43 -10.36
N GLU A 345 -4.04 14.59 -11.56
CA GLU A 345 -4.04 13.57 -12.59
C GLU A 345 -2.69 13.45 -13.29
N TYR A 346 -2.26 12.21 -13.52
CA TYR A 346 -1.10 11.86 -14.33
C TYR A 346 -1.54 10.97 -15.49
N ASP A 347 -1.26 11.40 -16.72
CA ASP A 347 -1.48 10.63 -17.94
C ASP A 347 -0.15 10.10 -18.50
N ALA A 348 0.02 8.78 -18.43
CA ALA A 348 1.22 8.09 -18.87
C ALA A 348 1.44 8.11 -20.40
N ASN A 349 0.39 8.31 -21.20
CA ASN A 349 0.46 8.31 -22.67
C ASN A 349 0.83 9.68 -23.26
N ARG A 350 0.56 10.76 -22.53
CA ARG A 350 0.75 12.13 -23.01
C ARG A 350 2.00 12.82 -22.45
N CYS A 351 2.53 12.34 -21.31
CA CYS A 351 3.65 12.89 -20.54
C CYS A 351 3.91 14.40 -20.73
N ARG A 352 3.12 15.22 -20.02
CA ARG A 352 3.37 16.66 -19.79
C ARG A 352 2.82 17.05 -18.41
N ASN A 353 3.64 16.85 -17.37
CA ASN A 353 3.40 17.22 -15.97
C ASN A 353 2.11 16.68 -15.31
N VAL A 354 2.07 16.66 -13.99
CA VAL A 354 0.82 16.42 -13.25
C VAL A 354 -0.12 17.61 -13.48
N THR A 355 -1.39 17.35 -13.78
CA THR A 355 -2.43 18.39 -13.89
C THR A 355 -3.34 18.36 -12.69
N TYR A 356 -4.10 19.43 -12.46
CA TYR A 356 -5.15 19.40 -11.45
C TYR A 356 -6.43 20.12 -11.89
N GLN A 357 -7.54 19.78 -11.24
CA GLN A 357 -8.82 20.46 -11.33
C GLN A 357 -9.37 20.68 -9.92
N VAL A 358 -10.03 21.82 -9.70
CA VAL A 358 -10.63 22.18 -8.41
C VAL A 358 -12.14 22.06 -8.50
N PHE A 359 -12.73 21.43 -7.49
CA PHE A 359 -14.18 21.31 -7.31
C PHE A 359 -14.55 21.99 -5.99
N GLU A 360 -15.23 23.13 -6.08
CA GLU A 360 -15.65 23.92 -4.91
C GLU A 360 -17.00 23.45 -4.39
N GLY A 361 -17.10 23.32 -3.06
CA GLY A 361 -18.32 22.87 -2.38
C GLY A 361 -18.56 21.35 -2.49
N PRO A 362 -19.38 20.78 -1.58
CA PRO A 362 -19.64 19.34 -1.56
C PRO A 362 -20.13 18.82 -2.92
N ASN A 363 -19.50 17.75 -3.41
CA ASN A 363 -19.74 17.16 -4.72
C ASN A 363 -19.38 15.67 -4.73
N GLU A 364 -19.55 14.98 -5.86
CA GLU A 364 -19.29 13.54 -6.00
C GLU A 364 -17.82 13.12 -5.78
N GLU A 365 -16.87 14.06 -5.89
CA GLU A 365 -15.45 13.83 -5.57
C GLU A 365 -15.16 14.03 -4.06
N SER A 366 -16.13 14.46 -3.26
CA SER A 366 -15.93 14.65 -1.81
C SER A 366 -15.84 13.30 -1.11
N PHE A 367 -14.76 13.10 -0.36
CA PHE A 367 -14.44 11.81 0.28
C PHE A 367 -14.22 11.92 1.81
N LEU A 368 -14.35 13.12 2.39
CA LEU A 368 -14.31 13.28 3.84
C LEU A 368 -15.73 13.24 4.42
N PRO A 369 -16.09 12.19 5.17
CA PRO A 369 -17.46 12.03 5.65
C PRO A 369 -17.77 12.96 6.83
N GLY A 370 -19.06 13.26 7.01
CA GLY A 370 -19.55 14.15 8.06
C GLY A 370 -19.25 13.65 9.48
N TRP A 371 -19.28 12.33 9.69
CA TRP A 371 -18.95 11.72 11.00
C TRP A 371 -17.49 12.01 11.39
N TYR A 372 -16.55 11.95 10.45
CA TYR A 372 -15.15 12.26 10.72
C TYR A 372 -14.94 13.74 11.02
N CYS A 373 -15.52 14.61 10.19
CA CYS A 373 -15.41 16.05 10.34
C CYS A 373 -16.04 16.59 11.64
N SER A 374 -16.92 15.81 12.27
CA SER A 374 -17.55 16.19 13.54
C SER A 374 -16.65 15.90 14.75
N GLU A 375 -15.73 14.95 14.63
CA GLU A 375 -14.83 14.50 15.71
C GLU A 375 -13.48 15.22 15.69
N VAL A 376 -12.87 15.37 14.51
CA VAL A 376 -11.65 16.16 14.33
C VAL A 376 -12.07 17.62 14.30
N LYS A 377 -11.89 18.32 15.43
CA LYS A 377 -12.52 19.60 15.73
C LYS A 377 -11.60 20.81 15.71
#